data_AF-A0A7H4PG47-F1
#
_entry.id   AF-A0A7H4PG47-F1
#
_cell.length_a   1.000
_cell.length_b   1.000
_cell.length_c   1.000
_cell.angle_alpha   90.00
_cell.angle_beta   90.00
_cell.angle_gamma   90.00
#
_symmetry.space_group_name_H-M   'P 1'
#
loop_
_entity.id
_entity.type
_entity.pdbx_description
1 polymer ?
#
loop_
_entity_poly.entity_id
_entity_poly.type
_entity_poly.pdbx_seq_one_letter_code
_entity_poly.pdbx_strand_id
1 'polypeptide(L)' 'MSTFDKHDLSGFIGKHLVYTYDNGWNYEIYVKNGTTLDYRIHQRYRRESFG' A
#
# COMPACT_ATOMS: atom_id res chain seq x y z
N MET A 1 17.29 -1.11 -23.27
CA MET A 1 15.84 -0.82 -23.37
C MET A 1 15.12 -1.58 -22.26
N SER A 2 14.10 -1.00 -21.61
CA SER A 2 13.30 -1.77 -20.64
C SER A 2 12.52 -2.86 -21.36
N THR A 3 12.38 -4.02 -20.73
CA THR A 3 11.64 -5.18 -21.27
C THR A 3 10.13 -5.06 -21.12
N PHE A 4 9.66 -3.95 -20.54
CA PHE A 4 8.25 -3.68 -20.27
C PHE A 4 7.95 -2.19 -20.47
N ASP A 5 6.66 -1.88 -20.70
CA ASP A 5 6.16 -0.52 -20.77
C ASP A 5 5.98 0.06 -19.36
N LYS A 6 6.59 1.21 -19.12
CA LYS A 6 6.55 1.89 -17.82
C LYS A 6 5.23 2.61 -17.56
N HIS A 7 4.42 2.83 -18.59
CA HIS A 7 3.13 3.51 -18.48
C HIS A 7 1.95 2.52 -18.41
N ASP A 8 2.21 1.23 -18.62
CA ASP A 8 1.19 0.20 -18.43
C ASP A 8 0.96 -0.05 -16.94
N LEU A 9 -0.14 0.50 -16.44
CA LEU A 9 -0.58 0.34 -15.05
C LEU A 9 -1.64 -0.77 -14.89
N SER A 10 -1.95 -1.53 -15.94
CA SER A 10 -3.04 -2.51 -15.93
C SER A 10 -2.86 -3.60 -14.86
N GLY A 11 -1.60 -3.98 -14.56
CA GLY A 11 -1.28 -4.93 -13.50
C GLY A 11 -1.43 -4.38 -12.08
N PHE A 12 -1.57 -3.06 -11.91
CA PHE A 12 -1.54 -2.36 -10.63
C PHE A 12 -2.87 -1.70 -10.24
N ILE A 13 -3.63 -1.20 -11.23
CA ILE A 13 -4.97 -0.65 -10.99
C ILE A 13 -5.89 -1.75 -10.43
N GLY A 14 -6.71 -1.39 -9.44
CA GLY A 14 -7.63 -2.28 -8.75
C GLY A 14 -6.97 -3.12 -7.65
N LYS A 15 -5.64 -3.04 -7.45
CA LYS A 15 -4.98 -3.75 -6.35
C LYS A 15 -5.35 -3.11 -5.01
N HIS A 16 -5.56 -3.96 -4.02
CA HIS A 16 -5.82 -3.60 -2.64
C HIS A 16 -4.70 -4.19 -1.77
N LEU A 17 -3.99 -3.32 -1.04
CA LEU A 17 -2.82 -3.71 -0.26
C LEU A 17 -2.98 -3.24 1.17
N VAL A 18 -2.67 -4.13 2.12
CA VAL A 18 -2.47 -3.82 3.53
C VAL A 18 -1.02 -4.09 3.85
N TYR A 19 -0.32 -3.10 4.40
CA TYR A 19 1.11 -3.20 4.68
C TYR A 19 1.47 -2.51 5.98
N THR A 20 2.53 -3.00 6.62
CA THR A 20 3.06 -2.46 7.87
C THR A 20 4.46 -1.95 7.61
N TYR A 21 4.71 -0.68 7.92
CA TYR A 21 6.06 -0.12 7.91
C TYR A 21 6.90 -0.72 9.04
N ASP A 22 8.22 -0.70 8.88
CA ASP A 22 9.15 -1.19 9.90
C ASP A 22 9.03 -0.47 11.25
N ASN A 23 8.57 0.79 11.24
CA ASN A 23 8.27 1.57 12.43
C ASN A 23 6.93 1.19 13.12
N GLY A 24 6.26 0.16 12.62
CA GLY A 24 5.05 -0.44 13.18
C GLY A 24 3.73 0.21 12.73
N TRP A 25 3.74 1.20 11.84
CA TRP A 25 2.49 1.76 11.33
C TRP A 25 1.85 0.88 10.27
N ASN A 26 0.56 0.58 10.44
CA ASN A 26 -0.21 -0.19 9.47
C ASN A 26 -1.07 0.74 8.59
N TYR A 27 -0.94 0.55 7.29
CA TYR A 27 -1.63 1.29 6.25
C TYR A 27 -2.30 0.36 5.27
N GLU A 28 -3.35 0.87 4.66
CA GLU A 28 -4.10 0.21 3.60
C GLU A 28 -4.34 1.17 2.45
N ILE A 29 -4.17 0.68 1.22
CA ILE A 29 -4.38 1.45 0.00
C ILE A 29 -5.16 0.64 -1.02
N TYR A 30 -5.98 1.33 -1.80
CA TYR A 30 -6.65 0.83 -2.98
C TYR A 30 -6.30 1.68 -4.20
N VAL A 31 -5.80 1.05 -5.26
CA VAL A 31 -5.42 1.74 -6.51
C VAL A 31 -6.65 1.93 -7.39
N LYS A 32 -7.35 3.04 -7.22
CA LYS A 32 -8.64 3.28 -7.89
C LYS A 32 -8.51 3.43 -9.41
N ASN A 33 -7.50 4.16 -9.87
CA ASN A 33 -7.18 4.33 -11.29
C ASN A 33 -5.72 4.83 -11.44
N GLY A 34 -5.29 5.14 -12.67
CA GLY A 34 -3.91 5.53 -12.98
C GLY A 34 -3.40 6.81 -12.28
N THR A 35 -4.28 7.61 -11.67
CA THR A 35 -3.93 8.88 -11.03
C THR A 35 -4.63 9.09 -9.68
N THR A 36 -5.28 8.08 -9.10
CA THR A 36 -6.04 8.22 -7.85
C THR A 36 -5.90 6.99 -6.97
N LEU A 37 -5.68 7.23 -5.68
CA LEU A 37 -5.60 6.21 -4.63
C LEU A 37 -6.59 6.56 -3.52
N ASP A 38 -7.30 5.54 -3.04
CA ASP A 38 -8.02 5.63 -1.77
C ASP A 38 -7.12 5.00 -0.67
N TYR A 39 -7.11 5.58 0.54
CA TYR A 39 -6.25 5.11 1.63
C TYR A 39 -7.00 5.05 2.98
N ARG A 40 -6.55 4.15 3.85
CA ARG A 40 -6.99 4.07 5.25
C ARG A 40 -5.78 3.87 6.16
N ILE A 41 -5.71 4.68 7.22
CA ILE A 41 -4.69 4.56 8.26
C ILE A 41 -5.32 3.77 9.40
N HIS A 42 -4.75 2.62 9.73
CA HIS A 42 -5.32 1.75 10.75
C HIS A 42 -4.94 2.26 12.13
N GLN A 43 -3.67 2.12 12.49
CA GLN A 43 -3.09 2.51 13.76
C GLN A 43 -1.61 2.14 13.79
N ARG A 44 -0.86 2.75 14.71
CA ARG A 44 0.47 2.28 15.06
C ARG A 44 0.34 1.00 15.89
N TYR A 45 1.01 -0.07 15.47
CA TYR A 45 1.22 -1.24 16.32
C TYR A 45 2.11 -0.83 17.51
N ARG A 46 1.48 -0.51 18.64
CA ARG A 46 2.18 -0.50 19.93
C ARG A 46 2.29 -1.97 20.33
N ARG A 47 3.50 -2.56 20.26
CA ARG A 47 3.77 -3.73 21.09
C ARG A 47 3.58 -3.27 22.53
N GLU A 48 2.45 -3.58 23.14
CA GLU A 48 2.42 -3.65 24.59
C GLU A 48 3.45 -4.71 24.96
N SER A 49 4.56 -4.25 25.51
CA SER A 49 5.52 -5.11 26.19
C SER A 49 4.75 -5.77 27.33
N PHE A 50 4.20 -6.96 27.10
CA PHE A 50 3.85 -7.86 28.18
C PHE A 50 5.18 -8.25 28.84
N GLY A 51 5.51 -7.51 29.90
CA GLY A 51 6.51 -7.88 30.90
C GLY A 51 5.92 -8.84 31.91
#